data_AF-A0A238DVE3-F1
#
_entry.id   AF-A0A238DVE3-F1
#
_cell.length_a   1.000
_cell.length_b   1.000
_cell.length_c   1.000
_cell.angle_alpha   90.00
_cell.angle_beta   90.00
_cell.angle_gamma   90.00
#
_symmetry.space_group_name_H-M   'P 1'
#
loop_
_entity.id
_entity.type
_entity.pdbx_description
1 polymer ?
#
loop_
_entity_poly.entity_id
_entity_poly.type
_entity_poly.pdbx_seq_one_letter_code
_entity_poly.pdbx_strand_id
1 'polypeptide(L)' 'MRANTPSFLYLLNLPVKYLKIEMELVQRAVTDPKARVMVKSIQAMAQKRATSCVPSA' A
#
# COMPACT_ATOMS: atom_id res chain seq x y z
N MET A 1 -18.88 -16.69 3.43
CA MET A 1 -17.46 -16.30 3.32
C MET A 1 -17.40 -14.84 2.92
N ARG A 2 -16.91 -13.94 3.78
CA ARG A 2 -16.86 -12.50 3.50
C ARG A 2 -15.59 -12.24 2.68
N ALA A 3 -15.75 -11.91 1.41
CA ALA A 3 -14.62 -11.50 0.58
C ALA A 3 -14.08 -10.19 1.15
N ASN A 4 -12.91 -10.26 1.80
CA ASN A 4 -12.17 -9.07 2.19
C ASN A 4 -11.50 -8.53 0.92
N THR A 5 -12.28 -7.83 0.09
CA THR A 5 -11.75 -7.20 -1.12
C THR A 5 -10.71 -6.18 -0.67
N PRO A 6 -9.45 -6.31 -1.12
CA PRO A 6 -8.41 -5.42 -0.67
C PRO A 6 -8.74 -3.97 -1.03
N SER A 7 -8.71 -3.09 -0.03
CA SER A 7 -8.99 -1.66 -0.15
C SER A 7 -8.10 -0.95 -1.20
N PHE A 8 -6.95 -1.54 -1.54
CA PHE A 8 -6.05 -1.00 -2.57
C PHE A 8 -6.62 -1.01 -4.00
N LEU A 9 -7.64 -1.82 -4.31
CA LEU A 9 -8.27 -1.80 -5.64
C LEU A 9 -9.04 -0.49 -5.92
N TYR A 10 -9.55 0.16 -4.87
CA TYR A 10 -10.25 1.44 -5.00
C TYR A 10 -9.29 2.61 -5.31
N LEU A 11 -8.03 2.49 -4.90
CA LEU A 11 -7.01 3.52 -5.16
C LEU A 11 -6.63 3.63 -6.63
N LEU A 12 -6.93 2.62 -7.45
CA LEU A 12 -6.65 2.64 -8.89
C LEU A 12 -7.49 3.68 -9.65
N ASN A 13 -8.62 4.12 -9.10
CA ASN A 13 -9.53 5.05 -9.78
C ASN A 13 -9.59 6.45 -9.14
N LEU A 14 -8.78 6.72 -8.12
CA LEU A 14 -8.79 8.01 -7.43
C LEU A 14 -7.55 8.84 -7.82
N PRO A 15 -7.71 10.13 -8.19
CA PRO A 15 -6.60 11.03 -8.49
C PRO A 15 -5.92 11.52 -7.20
N VAL A 16 -5.32 10.61 -6.44
CA VAL A 16 -4.61 10.94 -5.20
C VAL A 16 -3.16 11.32 -5.50
N LYS A 17 -2.61 12.34 -4.83
CA LYS A 17 -1.17 12.69 -4.92
C LYS A 17 -0.30 11.86 -3.98
N TYR A 18 -0.88 11.38 -2.89
CA TYR A 18 -0.20 10.66 -1.82
C TYR A 18 -0.98 9.43 -1.43
N LEU A 19 -0.26 8.34 -1.17
CA LEU A 19 -0.83 7.08 -0.70
C LEU A 19 -0.22 6.79 0.67
N LYS A 20 -1.06 6.79 1.70
CA LYS A 20 -0.63 6.45 3.06
C LYS A 20 -0.59 4.94 3.24
N ILE A 21 0.52 4.45 3.79
CA ILE A 21 0.68 3.05 4.18
C ILE A 21 0.64 2.99 5.70
N GLU A 22 -0.23 2.16 6.28
CA GLU A 22 -0.32 1.98 7.72
C GLU A 22 1.04 1.58 8.33
N MET A 23 1.44 2.24 9.41
CA MET A 23 2.74 1.99 10.06
C MET A 23 2.91 0.52 10.46
N GLU A 24 1.84 -0.11 10.96
CA GLU A 24 1.87 -1.51 11.36
C GLU A 24 2.25 -2.45 10.20
N LEU A 25 1.81 -2.13 8.98
CA LEU A 25 2.18 -2.90 7.79
C LEU A 25 3.65 -2.70 7.43
N VAL A 26 4.15 -1.47 7.56
CA VAL A 26 5.56 -1.13 7.31
C VAL A 26 6.48 -1.81 8.34
N GLN A 27 6.10 -1.79 9.62
CA GLN A 27 6.85 -2.46 10.69
C GLN A 27 6.84 -3.98 10.48
N ARG A 28 5.67 -4.56 10.16
CA ARG A 28 5.56 -6.00 9.89
C ARG A 28 6.36 -6.42 8.65
N ALA A 29 6.53 -5.56 7.65
CA ALA A 29 7.33 -5.85 6.46
C ALA A 29 8.83 -6.08 6.75
N VAL A 30 9.33 -5.70 7.92
CA VAL A 30 10.71 -5.99 8.35
C VAL A 30 10.90 -7.49 8.57
N THR A 31 9.91 -8.16 9.18
CA THR A 31 10.01 -9.57 9.61
C THR A 31 9.18 -10.53 8.77
N ASP A 32 8.08 -10.06 8.16
CA ASP A 32 7.17 -10.86 7.35
C ASP A 32 7.41 -10.65 5.84
N PRO A 33 7.87 -11.70 5.11
CA PRO A 33 8.06 -11.64 3.67
C PRO A 33 6.79 -11.26 2.89
N LYS A 34 5.61 -11.66 3.36
CA LYS A 34 4.34 -11.38 2.70
C LYS A 34 3.98 -9.90 2.84
N ALA A 35 4.13 -9.34 4.04
CA ALA A 35 3.96 -7.91 4.28
C ALA A 35 4.97 -7.09 3.45
N ARG A 36 6.21 -7.56 3.33
CA ARG A 36 7.23 -6.93 2.49
C ARG A 36 6.86 -6.90 1.01
N VAL A 37 6.33 -8.00 0.47
CA VAL A 37 5.84 -8.04 -0.92
C VAL A 37 4.69 -7.03 -1.10
N MET A 38 3.76 -6.97 -0.15
CA MET A 38 2.64 -6.03 -0.21
C MET A 38 3.09 -4.56 -0.24
N VAL A 39 4.00 -4.16 0.65
CA VAL A 39 4.57 -2.80 0.67
C VAL A 39 5.27 -2.48 -0.65
N LYS A 40 6.07 -3.42 -1.18
CA LYS A 40 6.75 -3.24 -2.48
C LYS A 40 5.75 -3.09 -3.63
N SER A 41 4.68 -3.87 -3.65
CA SER A 41 3.63 -3.75 -4.67
C SER A 41 2.94 -2.39 -4.61
N ILE A 42 2.65 -1.89 -3.40
CA ILE A 42 2.04 -0.56 -3.20
C ILE A 42 2.99 0.55 -3.70
N GLN A 43 4.28 0.48 -3.35
CA GLN A 43 5.30 1.43 -3.81
C GLN A 43 5.44 1.44 -5.34
N ALA A 44 5.50 0.25 -5.95
CA ALA A 44 5.61 0.12 -7.41
C ALA A 44 4.38 0.71 -8.14
N MET A 45 3.18 0.54 -7.57
CA MET A 45 1.96 1.17 -8.10
C MET A 45 2.00 2.70 -7.96
N ALA A 46 2.49 3.20 -6.82
CA ALA A 46 2.56 4.63 -6.57
C ALA A 46 3.54 5.33 -7.53
N GLN A 47 4.70 4.72 -7.77
CA GLN A 47 5.70 5.19 -8.75
C GLN A 47 5.14 5.28 -10.17
N LYS A 48 4.38 4.26 -10.62
CA LYS A 48 3.73 4.29 -11.94
C LYS A 48 2.71 5.44 -12.10
N ARG A 49 2.23 6.01 -11.01
CA ARG A 49 1.23 7.09 -11.00
C ARG A 49 1.81 8.46 -10.64
N ALA A 50 3.12 8.58 -10.49
CA ALA A 50 3.79 9.78 -9.97
C ALA A 50 3.25 10.23 -8.59
N THR A 51 2.83 9.25 -7.78
CA THR A 51 2.31 9.47 -6.42
C THR A 51 3.33 9.01 -5.40
N SER A 52 3.46 9.74 -4.29
CA SER A 52 4.44 9.42 -3.24
C SER A 52 3.80 8.60 -2.13
N CYS A 53 4.49 7.55 -1.67
CA CYS A 53 4.08 6.79 -0.49
C CYS A 53 4.61 7.46 0.78
N VAL A 54 3.75 7.62 1.78
CA VAL A 54 4.14 8.16 3.09
C VAL A 54 3.64 7.20 4.17
N PRO A 55 4.49 6.73 5.10
CA PRO A 55 4.00 5.96 6.24
C PRO A 55 3.02 6.84 7.03
N SER A 56 1.86 6.28 7.39
CA SER A 56 0.93 6.95 8.29
C SER A 56 1.52 6.91 9.70
N ALA A 57 1.38 8.00 10.45
CA ALA A 57 1.70 8.03 11.88
C ALA A 57 0.70 7.16 12.67
#